data_AF-A0A392VSU1-F1
#
_entry.id   AF-A0A392VSU1-F1
#
_cell.length_a   1.000
_cell.length_b   1.000
_cell.length_c   1.000
_cell.angle_alpha   90.00
_cell.angle_beta   90.00
_cell.angle_gamma   90.00
#
_symmetry.space_group_name_H-M   'P 1'
#
loop_
_entity.id
_entity.type
_entity.pdbx_description
1 polymer ?
#
loop_
_entity_poly.entity_id
_entity_poly.type
_entity_poly.pdbx_seq_one_letter_code
_entity_poly.pdbx_strand_id
1 'polypeptide(L)' 'RDDRVMLDSIFLNGLKEEIQVELKLYESHDLTELMDQALLIEERNEVILKRGTGWKDRGANHRFKDPGE' A
#
# COMPACT_ATOMS: atom_id res chain seq x y z
N ARG A 1 -9.52 0.70 28.70
CA ARG A 1 -10.11 1.19 27.43
C ARG A 1 -9.27 2.34 26.89
N ASP A 2 -8.81 3.25 27.75
CA ASP A 2 -7.96 4.39 27.37
C ASP A 2 -6.56 3.97 26.90
N ASP A 3 -5.94 2.96 27.52
CA ASP A 3 -4.63 2.45 27.10
C ASP A 3 -4.62 1.93 25.66
N ARG A 4 -5.73 1.30 25.24
CA ARG A 4 -5.88 0.80 23.87
C ARG A 4 -5.95 1.95 22.87
N VAL A 5 -6.78 2.96 23.14
CA VAL A 5 -6.88 4.15 22.28
C VAL A 5 -5.54 4.88 22.18
N MET A 6 -4.80 4.94 23.28
CA MET A 6 -3.45 5.52 23.31
C MET A 6 -2.48 4.72 22.43
N LEU A 7 -2.45 3.39 22.55
CA LEU A 7 -1.57 2.55 21.74
C LEU A 7 -1.92 2.61 20.25
N ASP A 8 -3.21 2.57 19.90
CA ASP A 8 -3.68 2.74 18.52
C ASP A 8 -3.22 4.09 17.97
N SER A 9 -3.32 5.16 18.77
CA SER A 9 -2.89 6.50 18.39
C SER A 9 -1.37 6.61 18.21
N ILE A 10 -0.58 6.02 19.12
CA ILE A 10 0.89 6.00 19.02
C ILE A 10 1.31 5.26 17.75
N PHE A 11 0.72 4.09 17.50
CA PHE A 11 1.03 3.29 16.33
C PHE A 11 0.69 4.03 15.03
N LEU A 12 -0.55 4.53 14.89
CA LEU A 12 -1.00 5.26 13.70
C LEU A 12 -0.13 6.48 13.41
N ASN A 13 0.24 7.24 14.45
CA ASN A 13 1.10 8.42 14.30
C ASN A 13 2.54 8.09 13.85
N GLY A 14 2.99 6.84 14.05
CA GLY A 14 4.30 6.37 13.61
C GLY A 14 4.35 5.89 12.15
N LEU A 15 3.21 5.73 11.48
CA LEU A 15 3.14 5.21 10.11
C LEU A 15 3.32 6.31 9.06
N LYS A 16 3.74 5.92 7.86
CA LYS A 16 3.77 6.80 6.69
C LYS A 16 2.34 7.21 6.28
N GLU A 17 2.18 8.42 5.77
CA GLU A 17 0.85 9.00 5.46
C GLU A 17 0.05 8.13 4.49
N GLU A 18 0.69 7.58 3.46
CA GLU A 18 0.05 6.70 2.49
C GLU A 18 -0.50 5.41 3.12
N ILE A 19 0.19 4.87 4.12
CA ILE A 19 -0.26 3.68 4.86
C ILE A 19 -1.42 4.06 5.78
N GLN A 20 -1.35 5.21 6.46
CA GLN A 20 -2.45 5.70 7.32
C GLN A 20 -3.74 5.92 6.54
N VAL A 21 -3.66 6.55 5.36
CA VAL A 21 -4.83 6.81 4.51
C VAL A 21 -5.48 5.50 4.08
N GLU A 22 -4.68 4.51 3.72
CA GLU A 22 -5.19 3.22 3.31
C GLU A 22 -5.76 2.41 4.47
N LEU A 23 -5.14 2.43 5.65
CA LEU A 23 -5.66 1.79 6.85
C LEU A 23 -7.05 2.28 7.24
N LYS A 24 -7.40 3.54 6.94
CA LYS A 24 -8.76 4.07 7.16
C LYS A 24 -9.84 3.36 6.34
N LEU A 25 -9.46 2.60 5.30
CA LEU A 25 -10.37 1.82 4.47
C LEU A 25 -10.68 0.44 5.07
N TYR A 26 -9.93 0.01 6.09
CA TYR A 26 -10.10 -1.27 6.75
C TYR A 26 -10.62 -1.06 8.17
N GLU A 27 -11.64 -1.82 8.57
CA GLU A 27 -12.02 -1.90 9.97
C GLU A 27 -11.09 -2.88 10.69
N SER A 28 -10.43 -2.43 11.75
CA SER A 28 -9.58 -3.25 12.61
C SER A 28 -10.15 -3.31 14.04
N HIS A 29 -10.29 -4.52 14.56
CA HIS A 29 -10.97 -4.81 15.82
C HIS A 29 -10.04 -4.74 17.03
N ASP A 30 -8.72 -4.83 16.80
CA ASP A 30 -7.68 -4.63 17.81
C ASP A 30 -6.36 -4.14 17.17
N LEU A 31 -5.40 -3.79 18.04
CA LEU A 31 -4.10 -3.26 17.64
C LEU A 31 -3.28 -4.27 16.83
N THR A 32 -3.41 -5.57 17.12
CA THR A 32 -2.66 -6.61 16.40
C THR A 32 -3.11 -6.67 14.95
N GLU A 33 -4.43 -6.68 14.71
CA GLU A 33 -5.00 -6.65 13.37
C GLU A 33 -4.60 -5.37 12.62
N LEU A 34 -4.60 -4.22 13.31
CA LEU A 34 -4.13 -2.95 12.75
C LEU A 34 -2.64 -3.02 12.33
N MET A 35 -1.79 -3.62 13.16
CA MET A 35 -0.36 -3.81 12.88
C MET A 35 -0.13 -4.75 11.69
N ASP A 36 -0.83 -5.87 11.66
CA ASP A 36 -0.74 -6.85 10.56
C ASP A 36 -1.18 -6.22 9.23
N GLN A 37 -2.28 -5.45 9.23
CA GLN A 37 -2.74 -4.73 8.05
C GLN A 37 -1.71 -3.69 7.57
N ALA A 38 -1.10 -2.94 8.49
CA ALA A 38 -0.08 -1.95 8.15
C ALA A 38 1.13 -2.60 7.47
N LEU A 39 1.57 -3.76 7.99
CA LEU A 39 2.69 -4.52 7.46
C LEU A 39 2.40 -5.03 6.04
N LEU A 40 1.22 -5.60 5.81
CA LEU A 40 0.79 -6.07 4.49
C LEU A 40 0.74 -4.93 3.46
N ILE A 41 0.25 -3.76 3.86
CA ILE A 41 0.20 -2.57 3.00
C ILE A 41 1.63 -2.14 2.64
N GLU A 42 2.55 -2.10 3.61
CA GLU A 42 3.95 -1.73 3.38
C GLU A 42 4.63 -2.72 2.42
N GLU A 43 4.51 -4.03 2.65
CA GLU A 43 5.08 -5.06 1.79
C GLU A 43 4.54 -4.97 0.36
N ARG A 44 3.23 -4.79 0.21
CA ARG A 44 2.62 -4.61 -1.11
C ARG A 44 3.14 -3.35 -1.80
N ASN A 45 3.25 -2.24 -1.08
CA ASN A 45 3.77 -0.99 -1.62
C ASN A 45 5.21 -1.13 -2.09
N GLU A 46 6.05 -1.84 -1.32
CA GLU A 46 7.41 -2.16 -1.75
C GLU A 46 7.44 -2.98 -3.03
N VAL A 47 6.62 -4.02 -3.12
CA VAL A 47 6.55 -4.88 -4.32
C VAL A 47 6.10 -4.07 -5.53
N ILE A 48 5.08 -3.23 -5.39
CA ILE A 48 4.58 -2.37 -6.47
C ILE A 48 5.65 -1.38 -6.90
N LEU A 49 6.34 -0.73 -5.96
CA LEU A 49 7.41 0.21 -6.26
C LEU A 49 8.58 -0.47 -6.98
N LYS A 50 9.00 -1.65 -6.51
CA LYS A 50 10.06 -2.47 -7.13
C LYS A 50 9.65 -3.01 -8.49
N ARG A 51 8.36 -3.23 -8.74
CA ARG A 51 7.81 -3.72 -10.02
C ARG A 51 7.49 -2.59 -11.01
N GLY A 52 7.25 -1.38 -10.50
CA GLY A 52 6.95 -0.17 -11.28
C GLY A 52 8.10 0.31 -12.16
N THR A 53 9.35 0.00 -11.81
CA THR A 53 10.52 0.18 -12.69
C THR A 53 10.51 -0.78 -13.89
N GLY A 54 9.84 -1.94 -13.79
CA GLY A 54 9.77 -2.93 -14.88
C GLY A 54 8.57 -2.78 -15.82
N TRP A 55 7.57 -1.96 -15.50
CA TRP A 55 6.40 -1.73 -16.37
C TRP A 55 6.52 -0.49 -17.24
N LYS A 56 7.34 0.49 -16.85
CA LYS A 56 7.61 1.67 -17.68
C LYS A 56 8.27 1.35 -19.03
N ASP A 57 9.03 0.25 -19.13
CA ASP A 57 9.68 -0.15 -20.38
C ASP A 57 8.79 -0.95 -21.35
N ARG A 58 7.65 -1.49 -20.90
CA ARG A 58 6.75 -2.28 -21.78
C ARG A 58 5.68 -1.46 -22.49
N GLY A 59 5.58 -0.17 -22.21
CA GLY A 59 4.57 0.72 -22.82
C GLY A 59 5.06 1.53 -24.03
N ALA A 60 6.37 1.58 -24.32
CA ALA A 60 6.91 2.57 -25.25
C ALA A 60 7.02 2.11 -26.72
N ASN A 61 6.81 0.83 -27.06
CA ASN A 61 7.12 0.33 -28.41
C ASN A 61 6.18 -0.73 -28.98
N HIS A 62 4.89 -0.72 -28.64
CA HIS A 62 3.90 -1.45 -29.44
C HIS A 62 3.14 -0.48 -30.34
N ARG A 63 3.83 -0.01 -31.39
CA ARG A 63 3.15 0.39 -32.61
C ARG A 63 2.45 -0.86 -33.14
N PHE A 64 1.16 -0.97 -32.85
CA PHE A 64 0.28 -1.90 -33.53
C PHE A 64 0.36 -1.55 -35.02
N LYS A 65 1.11 -2.33 -35.79
CA LYS A 65 1.10 -2.21 -37.25
C LYS A 65 -0.24 -2.80 -37.70
N ASP A 66 -1.06 -1.96 -38.29
CA ASP A 66 -2.28 -2.39 -38.98
C ASP A 66 -1.92 -3.44 -40.03
N PRO A 67 -2.66 -4.57 -40.15
CA PRO A 67 -2.40 -5.61 -41.13
C PRO A 67 -2.96 -5.19 -42.50
N GLY A 68 -2.44 -4.10 -43.05
CA GLY A 68 -2.92 -3.50 -44.30
C GLY A 68 -1.87 -2.72 -45.11
N GLU A 69 -0.59 -2.73 -44.73
CA GLU A 69 0.53 -2.34 -45.60
C GLU A 69 1.25 -3.55 -46.19
#